data_AF-A0A940XCW5-F1
#
_entry.id   AF-A0A940XCW5-F1
#
_cell.length_a   1.000
_cell.length_b   1.000
_cell.length_c   1.000
_cell.angle_alpha   90.00
_cell.angle_beta   90.00
_cell.angle_gamma   90.00
#
_symmetry.space_group_name_H-M   'P 1'
#
loop_
_entity.id
_entity.type
_entity.pdbx_description
1 polymer ?
#
loop_
_entity_poly.entity_id
_entity_poly.type
_entity_poly.pdbx_seq_one_letter_code
_entity_poly.pdbx_strand_id
1 'polypeptide(L)'
;MKTTIQKLAITPEQLESLIWNIYQNWCESVSITTIELQQILANAAINRWFLLELQKCEIEFHTLTDRYSDSNVTEKDMEKCYKDCALKLFNIRPMALLNQITRSKTTNGTRVFNALTLN
;
A
#
# COMPACT_ATOMS: atom_id res chain seq x y z
N MET A 1 8.20 10.52 -22.30
CA MET A 1 8.60 10.05 -20.96
C MET A 1 8.60 8.52 -20.98
N LYS A 2 9.70 7.87 -20.57
CA LYS A 2 9.73 6.40 -20.42
C LYS A 2 8.86 5.99 -19.23
N THR A 3 8.03 4.96 -19.38
CA THR A 3 7.19 4.43 -18.29
C THR A 3 8.02 3.73 -17.23
N THR A 4 7.48 3.55 -16.02
CA THR A 4 8.16 2.85 -14.89
C THR A 4 8.67 1.47 -15.32
N ILE A 5 7.84 0.73 -16.06
CA ILE A 5 8.13 -0.58 -16.66
C ILE A 5 9.36 -0.49 -17.58
N GLN A 6 9.42 0.52 -18.45
CA GLN A 6 10.53 0.73 -19.39
C GLN A 6 11.82 1.16 -18.69
N LYS A 7 11.74 1.89 -17.58
CA LYS A 7 12.91 2.34 -16.80
C LYS A 7 13.49 1.22 -15.93
N LEU A 8 12.64 0.31 -15.46
CA LEU A 8 13.03 -0.84 -14.63
C LEU A 8 13.32 -2.10 -15.44
N ALA A 9 13.05 -2.11 -16.75
CA ALA A 9 13.20 -3.27 -17.63
C ALA A 9 12.45 -4.54 -17.14
N ILE A 10 11.30 -4.33 -16.49
CA ILE A 10 10.44 -5.40 -15.96
C ILE A 10 9.18 -5.58 -16.81
N THR A 11 8.44 -6.67 -16.59
CA THR A 11 7.12 -6.87 -17.22
C THR A 11 6.00 -6.18 -16.40
N PRO A 12 4.82 -5.91 -16.99
CA PRO A 12 3.68 -5.38 -16.26
C PRO A 12 3.29 -6.22 -15.05
N GLU A 13 3.34 -7.54 -15.17
CA GLU A 13 2.98 -8.48 -14.09
C GLU A 13 3.98 -8.43 -12.94
N GLN A 14 5.26 -8.21 -13.26
CA GLN A 14 6.32 -8.01 -12.26
C GLN A 14 6.14 -6.67 -11.54
N LEU A 15 5.73 -5.61 -12.25
CA LEU A 15 5.40 -4.34 -11.63
C LEU A 15 4.20 -4.47 -10.69
N GLU A 16 3.13 -5.14 -11.13
CA GLU A 16 1.96 -5.40 -10.27
C GLU A 16 2.33 -6.18 -9.02
N SER A 17 3.13 -7.24 -9.17
CA SER A 17 3.63 -8.03 -8.05
C SER A 17 4.48 -7.20 -7.08
N LEU A 18 5.29 -6.28 -7.61
CA LEU A 18 6.12 -5.39 -6.82
C LEU A 18 5.28 -4.37 -6.04
N ILE A 19 4.28 -3.77 -6.69
CA ILE A 19 3.33 -2.85 -6.04
C ILE A 19 2.54 -3.58 -4.96
N TRP A 20 2.04 -4.78 -5.26
CA TRP A 20 1.33 -5.62 -4.31
C TRP A 20 2.19 -5.97 -3.10
N ASN A 21 3.46 -6.33 -3.31
CA ASN A 21 4.40 -6.64 -2.23
C ASN A 21 4.65 -5.43 -1.34
N ILE A 22 4.87 -4.24 -1.91
CA ILE A 22 5.02 -3.00 -1.13
C ILE A 22 3.75 -2.70 -0.33
N TYR A 23 2.57 -2.88 -0.93
CA TYR A 23 1.29 -2.68 -0.25
C TYR A 23 1.11 -3.64 0.92
N GLN A 24 1.39 -4.93 0.72
CA GLN A 24 1.32 -5.94 1.79
C GLN A 24 2.26 -5.59 2.94
N ASN A 25 3.53 -5.31 2.64
CA ASN A 25 4.53 -4.96 3.65
C ASN A 25 4.13 -3.68 4.41
N TRP A 26 3.57 -2.69 3.70
CA TRP A 26 3.07 -1.47 4.31
C TRP A 26 1.90 -1.77 5.26
N CYS A 27 0.92 -2.57 4.82
CA CYS A 27 -0.20 -3.01 5.67
C CYS A 27 0.30 -3.73 6.93
N GLU A 28 1.27 -4.64 6.79
CA GLU A 28 1.90 -5.34 7.90
C GLU A 28 2.58 -4.38 8.88
N SER A 29 3.28 -3.34 8.37
CA SER A 29 3.99 -2.35 9.20
C SER A 29 3.07 -1.45 10.05
N VAL A 30 1.80 -1.32 9.65
CA VAL A 30 0.80 -0.49 10.34
C VAL A 30 -0.21 -1.32 11.15
N SER A 31 -0.31 -2.62 10.89
CA SER A 31 -1.15 -3.54 11.64
C SER A 31 -0.43 -4.10 12.87
N ILE A 32 -1.15 -4.36 13.96
CA ILE A 32 -0.61 -5.05 15.14
C ILE A 32 -1.09 -6.51 15.17
N THR A 33 -2.30 -6.75 14.69
CA THR A 33 -2.91 -8.09 14.68
C THR A 33 -3.24 -8.55 13.26
N THR A 34 -3.34 -9.87 13.07
CA THR A 34 -3.76 -10.47 11.80
C THR A 34 -5.17 -10.03 11.38
N ILE A 35 -6.06 -9.76 12.35
CA ILE A 35 -7.42 -9.29 12.08
C ILE A 35 -7.36 -7.86 11.52
N GLU A 36 -6.60 -6.97 12.14
CA GLU A 36 -6.40 -5.61 11.62
C GLU A 36 -5.76 -5.63 10.25
N LEU A 37 -4.75 -6.49 10.02
CA LEU A 37 -4.12 -6.65 8.71
C LEU A 37 -5.15 -7.01 7.62
N GLN A 38 -6.01 -8.00 7.88
CA GLN A 38 -7.07 -8.38 6.94
C GLN A 38 -8.06 -7.24 6.69
N GLN A 39 -8.44 -6.50 7.73
CA GLN A 39 -9.36 -5.38 7.61
C GLN A 39 -8.75 -4.21 6.83
N ILE A 40 -7.47 -3.91 7.04
CA ILE A 40 -6.71 -2.88 6.31
C ILE A 40 -6.58 -3.28 4.84
N LEU A 41 -6.17 -4.52 4.57
CA LEU A 41 -6.05 -5.05 3.20
C LEU A 41 -7.38 -4.99 2.43
N ALA A 42 -8.50 -5.31 3.09
CA ALA A 42 -9.83 -5.28 2.49
C ALA A 42 -10.43 -3.87 2.36
N ASN A 43 -9.81 -2.85 2.95
CA ASN A 43 -10.37 -1.49 2.96
C ASN A 43 -10.05 -0.73 1.66
N ALA A 44 -11.08 -0.49 0.86
CA ALA A 44 -10.95 0.22 -0.42
C ALA A 44 -10.46 1.68 -0.28
N ALA A 45 -10.79 2.37 0.81
CA ALA A 45 -10.35 3.76 1.02
C ALA A 45 -8.84 3.82 1.33
N ILE A 46 -8.34 2.86 2.11
CA ILE A 46 -6.90 2.73 2.38
C ILE A 46 -6.15 2.33 1.13
N ASN A 47 -6.65 1.33 0.38
CA ASN A 47 -6.02 0.94 -0.88
C ASN A 47 -5.93 2.14 -1.85
N ARG A 48 -7.01 2.92 -2.01
CA ARG A 48 -7.00 4.14 -2.83
C ARG A 48 -5.99 5.17 -2.34
N TRP A 49 -5.93 5.40 -1.04
CA TRP A 49 -4.95 6.32 -0.46
C TRP A 49 -3.51 5.86 -0.76
N PHE A 50 -3.24 4.56 -0.60
CA PHE A 50 -1.93 3.98 -0.87
C PHE A 50 -1.54 4.13 -2.34
N LEU A 51 -2.44 3.85 -3.27
CA LEU A 51 -2.19 4.03 -4.71
C LEU A 51 -1.91 5.50 -5.08
N LEU A 52 -2.63 6.45 -4.47
CA LEU A 52 -2.37 7.88 -4.67
C LEU A 52 -0.98 8.29 -4.16
N GLU A 53 -0.58 7.78 -2.99
CA GLU A 53 0.72 8.08 -2.42
C GLU A 53 1.84 7.42 -3.23
N LEU A 54 1.64 6.18 -3.69
CA LEU A 54 2.54 5.48 -4.60
C LEU A 54 2.71 6.26 -5.91
N GLN A 55 1.65 6.80 -6.48
CA GLN A 55 1.72 7.63 -7.69
C GLN A 55 2.61 8.87 -7.49
N LYS A 56 2.61 9.48 -6.30
CA LYS A 56 3.53 10.59 -5.99
C LYS A 56 4.98 10.10 -5.95
N CYS A 57 5.23 8.94 -5.35
CA CYS A 57 6.55 8.31 -5.37
C CYS A 57 7.01 8.00 -6.81
N GLU A 58 6.11 7.56 -7.69
CA GLU A 58 6.44 7.33 -9.11
C GLU A 58 6.79 8.64 -9.84
N ILE A 59 6.07 9.72 -9.58
CA ILE A 59 6.39 11.05 -10.13
C ILE A 59 7.77 11.51 -9.66
N GLU A 60 8.08 11.33 -8.38
CA GLU A 60 9.40 11.64 -7.83
C GLU A 60 10.49 10.79 -8.48
N PHE A 61 10.29 9.48 -8.57
CA PHE A 61 11.17 8.55 -9.27
C PHE A 61 11.40 8.98 -10.72
N HIS A 62 10.35 9.35 -11.45
CA HIS A 62 10.49 9.85 -12.81
C HIS A 62 11.28 11.14 -12.89
N THR A 63 11.05 12.08 -11.98
CA THR A 63 11.78 13.36 -11.91
C THR A 63 13.27 13.15 -11.62
N LEU A 64 13.59 12.22 -10.73
CA LEU A 64 14.98 11.88 -10.40
C LEU A 64 15.69 11.18 -11.55
N THR A 65 15.00 10.25 -12.22
CA THR A 65 15.59 9.40 -13.27
C THR A 65 15.58 10.01 -14.67
N ASP A 66 14.76 11.03 -14.94
CA ASP A 66 14.65 11.62 -16.28
C ASP A 66 15.98 12.18 -16.78
N ARG A 67 16.76 12.77 -15.87
CA ARG A 67 18.08 13.34 -16.16
C ARG A 67 19.15 12.30 -16.48
N TYR A 68 18.91 11.03 -16.18
CA TYR A 68 19.87 9.95 -16.35
C TYR A 68 19.51 9.02 -17.53
N SER A 69 18.58 9.44 -18.38
CA SER A 69 18.11 8.68 -19.53
C SER A 69 19.19 8.34 -20.57
N ASP A 70 20.30 9.11 -20.60
CA ASP A 70 21.47 8.94 -21.47
C ASP A 70 22.77 8.58 -20.70
N SER A 71 22.67 8.24 -19.42
CA SER A 71 23.82 7.94 -18.55
C SER A 71 24.03 6.43 -18.35
N ASN A 72 25.24 6.04 -17.90
CA ASN A 72 25.64 4.67 -17.52
C ASN A 72 24.90 4.10 -16.28
N VAL A 73 23.70 4.59 -15.98
CA VAL A 73 22.92 4.15 -14.83
C VAL A 73 22.38 2.75 -15.11
N THR A 74 22.72 1.81 -14.22
CA THR A 74 22.32 0.41 -14.38
C THR A 74 20.86 0.24 -13.96
N GLU A 75 20.16 -0.74 -14.51
CA GLU A 75 18.80 -1.13 -14.10
C GLU A 75 18.69 -1.33 -12.58
N LYS A 76 19.74 -1.86 -11.94
CA LYS A 76 19.83 -2.02 -10.47
C LYS A 76 19.81 -0.70 -9.70
N ASP A 77 20.39 0.36 -10.27
CA ASP A 77 20.38 1.69 -9.63
C ASP A 77 18.99 2.31 -9.73
N MET A 78 18.29 2.07 -10.85
CA MET A 78 16.89 2.47 -11.04
C MET A 78 15.97 1.73 -10.05
N GLU A 79 16.16 0.42 -9.90
CA GLU A 79 15.43 -0.39 -8.92
C GLU A 79 15.65 0.11 -7.49
N LYS A 80 16.91 0.42 -7.14
CA LYS A 80 17.25 0.99 -5.83
C LYS A 80 16.56 2.35 -5.61
N CYS A 81 16.61 3.25 -6.60
CA CYS A 81 15.94 4.54 -6.52
C CYS A 81 14.43 4.39 -6.34
N TYR A 82 13.81 3.43 -7.02
CA TYR A 82 12.39 3.14 -6.85
C TYR A 82 12.07 2.65 -5.43
N LYS A 83 12.88 1.74 -4.88
CA LYS A 83 12.74 1.27 -3.49
C LYS A 83 12.92 2.41 -2.48
N ASP A 84 13.90 3.28 -2.67
CA ASP A 84 14.13 4.43 -1.80
C ASP A 84 12.94 5.41 -1.82
N CYS A 85 12.31 5.62 -2.99
CA CYS A 85 11.08 6.39 -3.09
C CYS A 85 9.92 5.71 -2.36
N ALA A 86 9.78 4.38 -2.52
CA ALA A 86 8.75 3.61 -1.86
C ALA A 86 8.94 3.53 -0.32
N LEU A 87 10.18 3.56 0.19
CA LEU A 87 10.44 3.59 1.63
C LEU A 87 9.81 4.81 2.32
N LYS A 88 9.63 5.92 1.61
CA LYS A 88 8.94 7.10 2.15
C LYS A 88 7.49 6.82 2.51
N LEU A 89 6.82 5.90 1.80
CA LEU A 89 5.44 5.49 2.11
C LEU A 89 5.30 4.92 3.52
N PHE A 90 6.32 4.20 4.00
CA PHE A 90 6.31 3.59 5.34
C PHE A 90 6.38 4.63 6.47
N ASN A 91 6.85 5.84 6.18
CA ASN A 91 6.88 6.94 7.14
C ASN A 91 5.54 7.67 7.25
N ILE A 92 4.62 7.46 6.31
CA ILE A 92 3.32 8.14 6.29
C ILE A 92 2.25 7.16 6.74
N ARG A 93 1.57 7.49 7.85
CA ARG A 93 0.47 6.70 8.38
C ARG A 93 -0.83 7.50 8.31
N PRO A 94 -1.83 7.09 7.51
CA PRO A 94 -3.12 7.75 7.43
C PRO A 94 -3.96 7.39 8.65
N MET A 95 -3.60 7.91 9.82
CA MET A 95 -4.23 7.60 11.11
C MET A 95 -5.75 7.81 11.09
N ALA A 96 -6.24 8.81 10.33
CA ALA A 96 -7.67 9.04 10.17
C ALA A 96 -8.40 7.85 9.53
N LEU A 97 -7.80 7.19 8.54
CA LEU A 97 -8.37 6.02 7.89
C LEU A 97 -8.18 4.76 8.74
N LEU A 98 -7.01 4.61 9.37
CA LEU A 98 -6.71 3.46 10.24
C LEU A 98 -7.63 3.42 11.47
N ASN A 99 -7.90 4.58 12.08
CA ASN A 99 -8.80 4.68 13.24
C ASN A 99 -10.27 4.38 12.92
N GLN A 100 -10.67 4.45 11.64
CA GLN A 100 -12.03 4.08 11.23
C GLN A 100 -12.23 2.56 11.20
N ILE A 101 -11.16 1.79 11.00
CA ILE A 101 -11.20 0.33 10.96
C ILE A 101 -11.28 -0.26 12.37
N THR A 102 -10.46 0.25 13.29
CA THR A 102 -10.42 -0.22 14.69
C THR A 102 -11.71 0.07 15.44
N ARG A 103 -12.47 1.11 15.04
CA ARG A 103 -13.82 1.38 15.55
C ARG A 103 -14.90 0.56 14.84
N SER A 104 -14.65 -0.74 14.62
CA SER A 104 -15.72 -1.68 14.33
C SER A 104 -16.82 -1.46 15.36
N LYS A 105 -17.97 -0.95 14.89
CA LYS A 105 -19.15 -0.71 15.72
C LYS A 105 -19.36 -1.95 16.55
N THR A 106 -19.31 -1.82 17.87
CA THR A 106 -19.97 -2.76 18.77
C THR A 106 -21.44 -2.74 18.37
N THR A 107 -21.82 -3.61 17.43
CA THR A 107 -23.20 -4.06 17.36
C THR A 107 -23.42 -4.70 18.71
N ASN A 108 -24.17 -4.01 19.57
CA ASN A 108 -24.86 -4.60 20.70
C ASN A 108 -25.82 -5.64 20.11
N GLY A 109 -25.27 -6.76 19.66
CA GLY A 109 -26.01 -7.89 19.16
C GLY A 109 -26.71 -8.48 20.37
N THR A 110 -28.03 -8.33 20.41
CA THR A 110 -28.86 -9.04 21.37
C THR A 110 -28.49 -10.52 21.29
N ARG A 111 -27.99 -11.08 22.41
CA ARG A 111 -27.61 -12.49 22.48
C ARG A 111 -28.82 -13.33 22.07
N VAL A 112 -28.69 -14.07 20.97
CA VAL A 112 -29.75 -14.92 20.38
C VAL A 112 -30.31 -15.92 21.41
N PHE A 113 -29.51 -16.27 22.42
CA PHE A 113 -29.87 -17.18 23.50
C PHE A 113 -31.01 -16.71 24.42
N ASN A 114 -31.38 -15.42 24.45
CA ASN A 114 -32.51 -14.95 25.25
C ASN A 114 -33.87 -15.05 24.52
N ALA A 115 -33.89 -15.42 23.24
CA ALA A 115 -35.13 -15.51 22.45
C ALA A 115 -35.88 -16.85 22.61
N LEU A 116 -35.27 -17.85 23.26
CA LEU A 116 -35.82 -19.21 23.37
C LEU A 116 -36.47 -19.52 24.73
N THR A 117 -36.46 -18.59 25.68
CA THR A 117 -37.02 -18.79 27.04
C THR A 117 -38.38 -18.12 27.25
N LEU A 118 -39.01 -17.62 26.19
CA LEU A 118 -40.37 -17.09 26.20
C LEU A 118 -41.26 -17.97 25.33
N ASN A 119 -41.64 -19.14 25.85
CA ASN A 119 -42.85 -19.89 25.48
C ASN A 119 -43.23 -20.83 26.63
#